data_AF-A0A952DNC5-F1
#
_entry.id   AF-A0A952DNC5-F1
#
_cell.length_a   1.000
_cell.length_b   1.000
_cell.length_c   1.000
_cell.angle_alpha   90.00
_cell.angle_beta   90.00
_cell.angle_gamma   90.00
#
_symmetry.space_group_name_H-M   'P 1'
#
loop_
_entity.id
_entity.type
_entity.pdbx_description
1 polymer ?
#
loop_
_entity_poly.entity_id
_entity_poly.type
_entity_poly.pdbx_seq_one_letter_code
_entity_poly.pdbx_strand_id
1 'polypeptide(L)' 'EFAGTTLHTASRTVAAWEKAGILTSSGRRLTIHDPGAVRRLAEGRAD' A
#
# COMPACT_ATOMS: atom_id res chain seq x y z
N GLU A 1 -9.03 -14.43 2.83
CA GLU A 1 -8.63 -13.07 3.28
C GLU A 1 -7.22 -13.15 3.85
N PHE A 2 -6.42 -12.08 3.78
CA PHE A 2 -5.00 -12.11 4.17
C PHE A 2 -4.62 -11.12 5.29
N ALA A 3 -5.43 -10.07 5.52
CA ALA A 3 -5.10 -8.99 6.48
C ALA A 3 -6.25 -8.67 7.46
N GLY A 4 -7.22 -9.58 7.64
CA GLY A 4 -8.36 -9.36 8.55
C GLY A 4 -9.24 -8.16 8.18
N THR A 5 -9.19 -7.72 6.92
CA THR A 5 -9.95 -6.58 6.41
C THR A 5 -10.61 -6.93 5.09
N THR A 6 -11.67 -6.20 4.74
CA THR A 6 -12.35 -6.35 3.45
C THR A 6 -11.46 -5.88 2.30
N LEU A 7 -11.73 -6.41 1.10
CA LEU A 7 -11.10 -5.94 -0.14
C LEU A 7 -11.31 -4.44 -0.34
N HIS A 8 -12.49 -3.91 -0.03
CA HIS A 8 -12.78 -2.48 -0.19
C HIS A 8 -11.80 -1.62 0.63
N THR A 9 -11.61 -1.95 1.91
CA THR A 9 -10.69 -1.22 2.79
C THR A 9 -9.24 -1.39 2.37
N ALA A 10 -8.84 -2.60 1.96
CA ALA A 10 -7.50 -2.86 1.43
C ALA A 10 -7.23 -2.03 0.17
N SER A 11 -8.17 -2.00 -0.78
CA SER A 11 -8.07 -1.21 -2.01
C SER A 11 -7.96 0.29 -1.72
N ARG A 12 -8.66 0.82 -0.72
CA ARG A 12 -8.51 2.23 -0.33
C ARG A 12 -7.12 2.54 0.23
N THR A 13 -6.56 1.62 1.01
CA THR A 13 -5.21 1.77 1.56
C THR A 13 -4.17 1.80 0.45
N VAL A 14 -4.27 0.87 -0.51
CA VAL A 14 -3.41 0.83 -1.70
C VAL A 14 -3.54 2.13 -2.51
N ALA A 15 -4.76 2.62 -2.76
CA ALA A 15 -4.99 3.86 -3.50
C ALA A 15 -4.38 5.09 -2.80
N ALA A 16 -4.39 5.12 -1.45
CA ALA A 16 -3.71 6.18 -0.70
C ALA A 16 -2.19 6.13 -0.89
N TRP A 17 -1.59 4.94 -0.92
CA TRP A 17 -0.16 4.76 -1.20
C TRP A 17 0.21 5.11 -2.65
N GLU A 18 -0.68 4.83 -3.61
CA GLU A 18 -0.53 5.28 -5.00
C GLU A 18 -0.51 6.81 -5.09
N LYS A 19 -1.46 7.48 -4.43
CA LYS A 19 -1.51 8.95 -4.39
C LYS A 19 -0.27 9.56 -3.73
N ALA A 20 0.33 8.86 -2.77
CA ALA A 20 1.57 9.25 -2.11
C ALA A 20 2.84 8.90 -2.94
N GLY A 21 2.70 8.25 -4.10
CA GLY A 21 3.82 7.85 -4.96
C GLY A 21 4.64 6.66 -4.44
N ILE A 22 4.16 5.97 -3.40
CA ILE A 22 4.89 4.86 -2.76
C ILE A 22 4.93 3.62 -3.66
N LEU A 23 3.84 3.38 -4.40
CA LEU A 23 3.69 2.28 -5.35
C LEU A 23 2.75 2.65 -6.48
N THR A 24 2.66 1.80 -7.50
CA THR A 24 1.56 1.78 -8.48
C THR A 24 0.90 0.42 -8.55
N SER A 25 -0.39 0.41 -8.86
CA SER A 25 -1.20 -0.78 -9.09
C SER A 25 -1.63 -0.85 -10.55
N SER A 26 -1.44 -2.00 -11.19
CA SER A 26 -1.93 -2.26 -12.54
C SER A 26 -2.41 -3.71 -12.64
N GLY A 27 -3.72 -3.89 -12.82
CA GLY A 27 -4.35 -5.20 -12.84
C GLY A 27 -4.12 -5.97 -11.53
N ARG A 28 -3.39 -7.08 -11.61
CA ARG A 28 -3.04 -7.94 -10.45
C ARG A 28 -1.58 -7.77 -10.01
N ARG A 29 -0.96 -6.63 -10.33
CA ARG A 29 0.44 -6.34 -10.02
C ARG A 29 0.56 -5.03 -9.25
N LEU A 30 1.39 -5.05 -8.22
CA LEU A 30 1.85 -3.87 -7.50
C LEU A 30 3.34 -3.68 -7.82
N THR A 31 3.72 -2.45 -8.17
CA THR A 31 5.11 -2.05 -8.39
C THR A 31 5.49 -1.06 -7.29
N ILE A 32 6.45 -1.42 -6.45
CA ILE A 32 6.92 -0.58 -5.34
C ILE A 32 7.95 0.41 -5.89
N HIS A 33 7.74 1.71 -5.64
CA HIS A 33 8.65 2.78 -6.05
C HIS A 33 9.53 3.28 -4.90
N ASP A 34 9.00 3.25 -3.67
CA ASP A 34 9.75 3.57 -2.45
C ASP A 34 9.68 2.41 -1.42
N PRO A 35 10.64 1.47 -1.48
CA PRO A 35 10.74 0.39 -0.49
C PRO A 35 10.94 0.89 0.95
N GLY A 36 11.56 2.06 1.14
CA GLY A 36 11.80 2.65 2.45
C GLY A 36 10.51 3.15 3.10
N ALA A 37 9.64 3.79 2.33
CA ALA A 37 8.30 4.16 2.77
C ALA A 37 7.44 2.94 3.12
N VAL A 38 7.47 1.88 2.30
CA VAL A 38 6.75 0.62 2.59
C VAL A 38 7.23 0.02 3.91
N ARG A 39 8.55 0.02 4.16
CA ARG A 39 9.09 -0.46 5.42
C ARG A 39 8.60 0.38 6.62
N ARG A 40 8.61 1.71 6.53
CA ARG A 40 8.08 2.58 7.59
C ARG A 40 6.60 2.31 7.89
N LEU A 41 5.78 2.14 6.84
CA LEU A 41 4.37 1.77 6.96
C LEU A 41 4.19 0.42 7.67
N ALA A 42 5.00 -0.58 7.33
CA ALA A 42 4.97 -1.89 7.97
C ALA A 42 5.38 -1.84 9.45
N GLU A 43 6.29 -0.93 9.80
CA GLU A 43 6.71 -0.66 11.19
C GLU A 43 5.70 0.19 11.98
N GLY A 44 4.62 0.69 11.35
CA GLY A 44 3.64 1.57 11.98
C GLY A 44 4.14 2.99 12.21
N ARG A 45 5.25 3.38 11.57
CA ARG A 45 5.81 4.73 11.62
C ARG A 45 5.21 5.54 10.48
N ALA A 46 4.04 6.12 10.71
CA ALA A 46 3.60 7.26 9.92
C ALA A 46 4.54 8.42 10.25
N ASP A 47 5.26 8.92 9.26
CA ASP A 47 5.97 10.21 9.36
C ASP A 47 4.95 11.34 9.24
#